data_AF-A0A662ER90-F1
#
_entry.id   AF-A0A662ER90-F1
#
_cell.length_a   1.000
_cell.length_b   1.000
_cell.length_c   1.000
_cell.angle_alpha   90.00
_cell.angle_beta   90.00
_cell.angle_gamma   90.00
#
_symmetry.space_group_name_H-M   'P 1'
#
loop_
_entity.id
_entity.type
_entity.pdbx_description
1 polymer ?
#
loop_
_entity_poly.entity_id
_entity_poly.type
_entity_poly.pdbx_seq_one_letter_code
_entity_poly.pdbx_strand_id
1 'polypeptide(L)'
;MKIGIIICDRYRRCGGGKCLRAMREHAGGFSRYPKSEPLELVGYSTCDGCPGGNVEYVPAEMIKNGAEVIHLATGMVVGYPPCPYMDYFTTFIEKRYGIPVVTGTHPIPEKYYRVHKDLPSRRILEQFPDLLATPKIREDYD
;
A
#
# COMPACT_ATOMS: atom_id res chain seq x y z
N MET A 1 -6.68 1.56 -15.52
CA MET A 1 -5.32 1.50 -14.97
C MET A 1 -5.00 0.13 -14.40
N LYS A 2 -3.80 -0.39 -14.66
CA LYS A 2 -3.25 -1.65 -14.12
C LYS A 2 -2.36 -1.41 -12.91
N ILE A 3 -2.63 -2.14 -11.83
CA ILE A 3 -2.04 -1.94 -10.50
C ILE A 3 -1.22 -3.17 -10.09
N GLY A 4 0.01 -2.94 -9.66
CA GLY A 4 0.77 -3.90 -8.83
C GLY A 4 0.64 -3.56 -7.35
N ILE A 5 0.59 -4.57 -6.47
CA ILE A 5 0.61 -4.36 -5.01
C ILE A 5 1.74 -5.15 -4.37
N ILE A 6 2.59 -4.47 -3.61
CA ILE A 6 3.62 -5.08 -2.75
C ILE A 6 3.21 -4.90 -1.29
N ILE A 7 3.17 -5.99 -0.53
CA ILE A 7 2.86 -5.98 0.90
C ILE A 7 4.11 -6.27 1.75
N CYS A 8 4.09 -5.91 3.03
CA CYS A 8 5.13 -6.39 3.95
C CYS A 8 5.02 -7.90 4.13
N ASP A 9 6.16 -8.60 4.10
CA ASP A 9 6.22 -10.06 4.25
C ASP A 9 5.80 -10.57 5.64
N ARG A 10 5.79 -9.70 6.65
CA ARG A 10 5.10 -9.97 7.94
C ARG A 10 3.67 -10.48 7.72
N TYR A 11 3.01 -9.99 6.66
CA TYR A 11 1.66 -10.36 6.26
C TYR A 11 1.63 -11.33 5.07
N ARG A 12 2.65 -12.19 4.87
CA ARG A 12 2.72 -13.17 3.76
C ARG A 12 1.53 -14.12 3.62
N ARG A 13 0.72 -14.27 4.68
CA ARG A 13 -0.53 -15.05 4.67
C ARG A 13 -1.79 -14.19 4.43
N CYS A 14 -1.64 -12.90 4.16
CA CYS A 14 -2.76 -11.99 3.91
C CYS A 14 -3.33 -12.22 2.51
N GLY A 15 -4.61 -12.60 2.44
CA GLY A 15 -5.34 -12.78 1.18
C GLY A 15 -5.74 -11.49 0.45
N GLY A 16 -5.26 -10.31 0.90
CA GLY A 16 -5.50 -9.04 0.21
C GLY A 16 -6.91 -8.45 0.30
N GLY A 17 -7.84 -9.06 1.05
CA GLY A 17 -9.26 -8.69 1.04
C GLY A 17 -9.55 -7.19 1.20
N LYS A 18 -8.92 -6.50 2.17
CA LYS A 18 -9.10 -5.05 2.36
C LYS A 18 -8.50 -4.23 1.21
N CYS A 19 -7.35 -4.63 0.67
CA CYS A 19 -6.74 -3.99 -0.50
C CYS A 19 -7.66 -4.10 -1.73
N LEU A 20 -8.18 -5.30 -2.02
CA LEU A 20 -9.04 -5.56 -3.16
C LEU A 20 -10.38 -4.84 -3.05
N ARG A 21 -10.97 -4.80 -1.84
CA ARG A 21 -12.16 -4.00 -1.55
C ARG A 21 -11.91 -2.52 -1.81
N ALA A 22 -10.82 -1.97 -1.26
CA ALA A 22 -10.48 -0.55 -1.43
C ALA A 22 -10.21 -0.17 -2.89
N MET A 23 -9.60 -1.07 -3.66
CA MET A 23 -9.40 -0.88 -5.10
C MET A 23 -10.74 -0.77 -5.84
N ARG A 24 -11.67 -1.71 -5.60
CA ARG A 24 -13.02 -1.67 -6.19
C ARG A 24 -13.82 -0.43 -5.76
N GLU A 25 -13.68 0.00 -4.51
CA GLU A 25 -14.40 1.13 -3.95
C GLU A 25 -13.72 2.48 -4.24
N HIS A 26 -12.51 2.48 -4.80
CA HIS A 26 -11.64 3.66 -4.92
C HIS A 26 -11.53 4.40 -3.57
N ALA A 27 -11.13 3.66 -2.54
CA ALA A 27 -10.95 4.14 -1.17
C ALA A 27 -9.47 4.09 -0.79
N GLY A 28 -9.09 4.83 0.27
CA GLY A 28 -7.70 4.85 0.72
C GLY A 28 -6.77 5.40 -0.35
N GLY A 29 -5.66 4.69 -0.57
CA GLY A 29 -4.68 4.99 -1.61
C GLY A 29 -5.26 5.04 -3.02
N PHE A 30 -6.37 4.33 -3.27
CA PHE A 30 -7.03 4.30 -4.58
C PHE A 30 -7.98 5.48 -4.82
N SER A 31 -8.28 6.30 -3.80
CA SER A 31 -9.15 7.47 -3.94
C SER A 31 -8.59 8.56 -4.86
N ARG A 32 -7.28 8.50 -5.15
CA ARG A 32 -6.58 9.36 -6.11
C ARG A 32 -6.97 9.12 -7.56
N TYR A 33 -7.52 7.95 -7.87
CA TYR A 33 -7.93 7.59 -9.23
C TYR A 33 -9.41 7.91 -9.45
N PRO A 34 -9.82 8.48 -10.60
CA PRO A 34 -11.21 8.78 -10.91
C PRO A 34 -12.12 7.56 -10.72
N LYS A 35 -13.33 7.75 -10.18
CA LYS A 35 -14.30 6.65 -9.99
C LYS A 35 -14.72 5.96 -11.30
N SER A 36 -14.60 6.66 -12.43
CA SER A 36 -14.89 6.13 -13.77
C SER A 36 -13.77 5.29 -14.34
N GLU A 37 -12.57 5.34 -13.76
CA GLU A 37 -11.41 4.60 -14.26
C GLU A 37 -11.38 3.18 -13.67
N PRO A 38 -11.50 2.13 -14.48
CA PRO A 38 -11.40 0.76 -13.97
C PRO A 38 -9.97 0.46 -13.50
N LEU A 39 -9.85 -0.08 -12.29
CA LEU A 39 -8.60 -0.55 -11.71
C LEU A 39 -8.49 -2.07 -11.83
N GLU A 40 -7.43 -2.55 -12.47
CA GLU A 40 -7.15 -3.97 -12.69
C GLU A 40 -5.91 -4.38 -11.88
N LEU A 41 -5.98 -5.47 -11.11
CA LEU A 41 -4.82 -6.00 -10.40
C LEU A 41 -4.03 -6.92 -11.32
N VAL A 42 -2.75 -6.59 -11.57
CA VAL A 42 -1.86 -7.40 -12.43
C VAL A 42 -0.71 -8.06 -11.67
N GLY A 43 -0.61 -7.79 -10.36
CA GLY A 43 0.31 -8.49 -9.48
C GLY A 43 0.07 -8.18 -8.02
N TYR A 44 0.30 -9.18 -7.17
CA TYR A 44 0.22 -9.06 -5.71
C TYR A 44 1.29 -9.95 -5.09
N SER A 45 2.25 -9.36 -4.37
CA SER A 45 3.35 -10.10 -3.76
C SER A 45 3.83 -9.42 -2.47
N THR A 46 4.72 -10.08 -1.73
CA THR A 46 5.38 -9.49 -0.55
C THR A 46 6.71 -8.84 -0.94
N CYS A 47 7.27 -8.04 -0.04
CA CYS A 47 8.64 -7.53 -0.14
C CYS A 47 9.72 -8.58 0.17
N ASP A 48 9.36 -9.82 0.53
CA ASP A 48 10.27 -10.91 0.92
C ASP A 48 11.19 -10.57 2.11
N GLY A 49 10.56 -10.12 3.19
CA GLY A 49 11.22 -9.86 4.47
C GLY A 49 12.06 -8.58 4.46
N CYS A 50 12.73 -8.31 5.58
CA CYS A 50 13.72 -7.24 5.65
C CYS A 50 15.06 -7.84 5.21
N PRO A 51 15.79 -7.24 4.24
CA PRO A 51 15.71 -5.83 3.83
C PRO A 51 14.85 -5.52 2.59
N GLY A 52 14.08 -6.47 2.05
CA GLY A 52 13.17 -6.23 0.91
C GLY A 52 13.60 -6.89 -0.39
N GLY A 53 13.98 -8.18 -0.38
CA GLY A 53 14.56 -8.85 -1.55
C GLY A 53 13.68 -8.80 -2.80
N ASN A 54 12.36 -8.91 -2.65
CA ASN A 54 11.44 -8.89 -3.78
C ASN A 54 11.33 -7.54 -4.49
N VAL A 55 11.74 -6.46 -3.83
CA VAL A 55 11.69 -5.11 -4.40
C VAL A 55 12.60 -5.01 -5.64
N GLU A 56 13.59 -5.91 -5.79
CA GLU A 56 14.52 -5.97 -6.93
C GLU A 56 14.03 -6.73 -8.17
N TYR A 57 12.94 -7.49 -8.10
CA TYR A 57 12.48 -8.28 -9.26
C TYR A 57 10.96 -8.30 -9.45
N VAL A 58 10.18 -8.25 -8.36
CA VAL A 58 8.72 -8.23 -8.45
C VAL A 58 8.20 -7.06 -9.28
N PRO A 59 8.75 -5.82 -9.18
CA PRO A 59 8.33 -4.73 -10.05
C PRO A 59 8.49 -5.05 -11.54
N ALA A 60 9.58 -5.72 -11.94
CA ALA A 60 9.81 -6.07 -13.34
C ALA A 60 8.76 -7.05 -13.87
N GLU A 61 8.40 -8.06 -13.08
CA GLU A 61 7.34 -9.03 -13.45
C GLU A 61 5.96 -8.35 -13.50
N MET A 62 5.65 -7.48 -12.54
CA MET A 62 4.42 -6.68 -12.56
C MET A 62 4.32 -5.79 -13.81
N ILE A 63 5.43 -5.16 -14.21
CA ILE A 63 5.51 -4.32 -15.42
C ILE A 63 5.33 -5.16 -16.68
N LYS A 64 5.92 -6.38 -16.76
CA LYS A 64 5.68 -7.30 -17.88
C LYS A 64 4.20 -7.70 -18.00
N ASN A 65 3.48 -7.77 -16.88
CA ASN A 65 2.02 -7.98 -16.85
C ASN A 65 1.21 -6.69 -17.13
N GLY A 66 1.90 -5.58 -17.35
CA GLY A 66 1.34 -4.30 -17.74
C GLY A 66 1.04 -3.35 -16.59
N ALA A 67 1.65 -3.50 -15.41
CA ALA A 67 1.47 -2.55 -14.32
C ALA A 67 1.84 -1.12 -14.76
N GLU A 68 0.98 -0.17 -14.42
CA GLU A 68 1.16 1.27 -14.67
C GLU A 68 1.54 2.02 -13.38
N VAL A 69 1.28 1.42 -12.22
CA VAL A 69 1.69 1.91 -10.90
C VAL A 69 1.86 0.73 -9.93
N ILE A 70 2.77 0.88 -8.97
CA ILE A 70 2.94 -0.08 -7.87
C ILE A 70 2.51 0.57 -6.55
N HIS A 71 1.61 -0.09 -5.82
CA HIS A 71 1.22 0.31 -4.48
C HIS A 71 2.00 -0.47 -3.41
N LEU A 72 2.63 0.24 -2.48
CA LEU A 72 3.14 -0.33 -1.23
C LEU A 72 2.00 -0.36 -0.19
N ALA A 73 1.49 -1.53 0.17
CA ALA A 73 0.22 -1.64 0.89
C ALA A 73 0.21 -0.98 2.27
N THR A 74 -1.00 -0.59 2.74
CA THR A 74 -1.22 0.09 4.03
C THR A 74 -0.59 -0.65 5.22
N GLY A 75 -0.45 -1.97 5.17
CA GLY A 75 0.26 -2.74 6.20
C GLY A 75 1.73 -2.33 6.40
N MET A 76 2.37 -1.69 5.43
CA MET A 76 3.71 -1.11 5.57
C MET A 76 3.67 0.22 6.37
N VAL A 77 2.55 0.94 6.34
CA VAL A 77 2.33 2.20 7.09
C VAL A 77 1.95 1.93 8.54
N VAL A 78 1.13 0.89 8.80
CA VAL A 78 0.59 0.58 10.13
C VAL A 78 1.21 -0.67 10.78
N GLY A 79 2.31 -1.17 10.23
CA GLY A 79 3.12 -2.17 10.90
C GLY A 79 3.59 -1.63 12.25
N TYR A 80 3.87 -2.51 13.21
CA TYR A 80 4.48 -2.12 14.49
C TYR A 80 5.92 -2.65 14.53
N PRO A 81 6.95 -1.80 14.27
CA PRO A 81 6.85 -0.43 13.77
C PRO A 81 6.51 -0.36 12.26
N PRO A 82 6.15 0.83 11.72
CA PRO A 82 6.00 1.04 10.28
C PRO A 82 7.28 0.64 9.56
N CYS A 83 7.17 0.29 8.28
CA CYS A 83 8.31 -0.17 7.51
C CYS A 83 9.38 0.93 7.42
N PRO A 84 10.60 0.70 7.93
CA PRO A 84 11.65 1.72 7.91
C PRO A 84 12.24 1.94 6.51
N TYR A 85 11.98 1.03 5.57
CA TYR A 85 12.52 1.06 4.21
C TYR A 85 11.53 1.58 3.17
N MET A 86 10.34 2.03 3.58
CA MET A 86 9.26 2.40 2.67
C MET A 86 9.68 3.49 1.67
N ASP A 87 10.29 4.58 2.14
CA ASP A 87 10.75 5.67 1.27
C ASP A 87 11.87 5.22 0.32
N TYR A 88 12.74 4.32 0.81
CA TYR A 88 13.80 3.75 0.00
C TYR A 88 13.25 2.83 -1.09
N PHE A 89 12.26 1.98 -0.77
CA PHE A 89 11.58 1.13 -1.74
C PHE A 89 10.88 1.94 -2.81
N THR A 90 10.14 3.00 -2.43
CA THR A 90 9.52 3.95 -3.35
C THR A 90 10.57 4.52 -4.31
N THR A 91 11.62 5.13 -3.76
CA THR A 91 12.69 5.77 -4.57
C THR A 91 13.39 4.76 -5.47
N PHE A 92 13.73 3.58 -4.96
CA PHE A 92 14.42 2.55 -5.70
C PHE A 92 13.60 2.05 -6.88
N ILE A 93 12.33 1.70 -6.66
CA ILE A 93 11.47 1.18 -7.73
C ILE A 93 11.27 2.26 -8.80
N GLU A 94 10.98 3.50 -8.41
CA GLU A 94 10.78 4.61 -9.36
C GLU A 94 12.04 4.85 -10.21
N LYS A 95 13.21 4.89 -9.56
CA LYS A 95 14.49 5.13 -10.27
C LYS A 95 14.91 3.97 -11.16
N ARG A 96 14.69 2.73 -10.73
CA ARG A 96 15.14 1.54 -11.45
C ARG A 96 14.21 1.14 -12.59
N TYR A 97 12.90 1.29 -12.40
CA TYR A 97 11.89 0.77 -13.33
C TYR A 97 11.09 1.86 -14.06
N GLY A 98 11.20 3.13 -13.66
CA GLY A 98 10.56 4.24 -14.37
C GLY A 98 9.02 4.25 -14.27
N ILE A 99 8.46 3.63 -13.23
CA ILE A 99 7.02 3.54 -12.95
C ILE A 99 6.71 4.24 -11.63
N PRO A 100 5.58 4.95 -11.49
CA PRO A 100 5.20 5.58 -10.23
C PRO A 100 4.98 4.55 -9.11
N VAL A 101 5.31 4.95 -7.88
CA VAL A 101 5.03 4.17 -6.68
C VAL A 101 4.14 4.98 -5.74
N VAL A 102 3.12 4.31 -5.21
CA VAL A 102 2.15 4.91 -4.28
C VAL A 102 2.19 4.17 -2.95
N THR A 103 2.40 4.92 -1.88
CA THR A 103 2.23 4.37 -0.52
C THR A 103 0.76 4.28 -0.15
N GLY A 104 0.35 3.12 0.33
CA GLY A 104 -0.98 2.81 0.84
C GLY A 104 -1.91 2.12 -0.17
N THR A 105 -2.84 1.34 0.36
CA THR A 105 -3.93 0.70 -0.40
C THR A 105 -5.28 1.03 0.19
N HIS A 106 -5.66 0.40 1.29
CA HIS A 106 -6.94 0.64 1.97
C HIS A 106 -6.83 1.70 3.07
N PRO A 107 -7.94 2.35 3.48
CA PRO A 107 -7.98 3.20 4.66
C PRO A 107 -7.43 2.48 5.90
N ILE A 108 -6.74 3.22 6.77
CA ILE A 108 -6.18 2.70 8.02
C ILE A 108 -7.34 2.26 8.91
N PRO A 109 -7.46 0.98 9.30
CA PRO A 109 -8.55 0.58 10.19
C PRO A 109 -8.46 1.31 11.53
N GLU A 110 -9.62 1.62 12.10
CA GLU A 110 -9.73 2.47 13.29
C GLU A 110 -8.95 1.88 14.47
N LYS A 111 -8.93 0.54 14.63
CA LYS A 111 -8.12 -0.12 15.67
C LYS A 111 -6.62 0.15 15.56
N TYR A 112 -6.08 0.33 14.35
CA TYR A 112 -4.66 0.70 14.17
C TYR A 112 -4.46 2.18 14.48
N TYR A 113 -5.34 3.05 13.96
CA TYR A 113 -5.25 4.49 14.24
C TYR A 113 -5.27 4.80 15.74
N ARG A 114 -6.15 4.15 16.51
CA ARG A 114 -6.25 4.32 17.97
C ARG A 114 -4.98 4.01 18.73
N VAL A 115 -4.16 3.09 18.24
CA VAL A 115 -2.86 2.75 18.86
C VAL A 115 -1.79 3.71 18.36
N HIS A 116 -1.70 3.93 17.05
CA HIS A 116 -0.68 4.78 16.45
C HIS A 116 -0.77 6.24 16.87
N LYS A 117 -1.96 6.77 17.19
CA LYS A 117 -2.14 8.16 17.64
C LYS A 117 -1.33 8.49 18.91
N ASP A 118 -1.02 7.49 19.72
CA ASP A 118 -0.28 7.63 20.98
C ASP A 118 1.19 7.18 20.84
N LEU A 119 1.64 6.85 19.62
CA LEU A 119 3.01 6.41 19.31
C LEU A 119 3.76 7.44 18.44
N PRO A 120 5.11 7.41 18.41
CA PRO A 120 5.90 8.25 17.50
C PRO A 120 5.53 8.05 16.02
N SER A 121 5.03 6.86 15.67
CA SER A 121 4.56 6.52 14.33
C SER A 121 3.31 7.30 13.88
N ARG A 122 2.63 8.02 14.77
CA ARG A 122 1.56 8.98 14.42
C ARG A 122 1.97 9.89 13.25
N ARG A 123 3.19 10.42 13.30
CA ARG A 123 3.73 11.34 12.28
C ARG A 123 3.85 10.72 10.90
N ILE A 124 3.96 9.38 10.82
CA ILE A 124 3.99 8.65 9.55
C ILE A 124 2.58 8.56 8.99
N LEU A 125 1.59 8.21 9.81
CA LEU A 125 0.19 8.12 9.37
C LEU A 125 -0.35 9.47 8.88
N GLU A 126 0.03 10.57 9.54
CA GLU A 126 -0.38 11.93 9.16
C GLU A 126 0.13 12.38 7.77
N GLN A 127 1.12 11.68 7.20
CA GLN A 127 1.59 11.94 5.83
C GLN A 127 0.64 11.39 4.76
N PHE A 128 -0.31 10.53 5.14
CA PHE A 128 -1.20 9.84 4.22
C PHE A 128 -2.67 10.15 4.53
N PRO A 129 -3.16 11.36 4.21
CA PRO A 129 -4.53 11.78 4.53
C PRO A 129 -5.58 10.92 3.82
N ASP A 130 -5.26 10.41 2.63
CA ASP A 130 -6.07 9.46 1.87
C ASP A 130 -6.26 8.12 2.62
N LEU A 131 -5.23 7.67 3.34
CA LEU A 131 -5.31 6.48 4.18
C LEU A 131 -5.97 6.76 5.53
N LEU A 132 -5.75 7.94 6.13
CA LEU A 132 -6.42 8.31 7.37
C LEU A 132 -7.94 8.33 7.19
N ALA A 133 -8.44 8.90 6.09
CA ALA A 133 -9.87 8.99 5.80
C ALA A 133 -10.70 9.54 6.99
N THR A 134 -12.02 9.38 6.95
CA THR A 134 -12.90 9.75 8.07
C THR A 134 -13.00 8.60 9.09
N PRO A 135 -13.34 8.87 10.36
CA PRO A 135 -13.54 7.81 11.36
C PRO A 135 -14.50 6.71 10.91
N LYS A 136 -15.63 7.10 10.30
CA LYS A 136 -16.61 6.15 9.74
C LYS A 136 -15.99 5.21 8.71
N ILE A 137 -15.19 5.74 7.78
CA ILE A 137 -14.50 4.93 6.78
C ILE A 137 -13.48 3.99 7.45
N ARG A 138 -12.77 4.45 8.49
CA ARG A 138 -11.80 3.59 9.20
C ARG A 138 -12.48 2.44 9.94
N GLU A 139 -13.64 2.68 10.55
CA GLU A 139 -14.45 1.67 11.24
C GLU A 139 -14.99 0.61 10.26
N ASP A 140 -15.38 1.01 9.05
CA ASP A 140 -15.80 0.09 7.99
C ASP A 140 -14.68 -0.88 7.54
N TYR A 141 -13.43 -0.58 7.89
CA TYR A 141 -12.23 -1.35 7.53
C TYR A 141 -11.60 -2.09 8.72
N ASP A 142 -12.20 -2.13 9.92
CA ASP A 142 -11.71 -2.96 11.04
C ASP A 142 -11.79 -4.47 10.79
#